data_AF-A0A108F1V8-F1
#
_entry.id   AF-A0A108F1V8-F1
#
_cell.length_a   1.000
_cell.length_b   1.000
_cell.length_c   1.000
_cell.angle_alpha   90.00
_cell.angle_beta   90.00
_cell.angle_gamma   90.00
#
_symmetry.space_group_name_H-M   'P 1'
#
loop_
_entity.id
_entity.type
_entity.pdbx_description
1 polymer ?
#
loop_
_entity_poly.entity_id
_entity_poly.type
_entity_poly.pdbx_seq_one_letter_code
_entity_poly.pdbx_strand_id
1 'polypeptide(L)'
;MPNNLDQFAPDCMEEICNWFAAPVAKKLNWLLKTIRAGSEGVSRDFLEVVFSSIIRDVSQQEPSDLRIRYRKELLDDADVFGLFRQQLTLQFSRIEKFWKVRGHAPNAFYPASAVVGDNRIAATYDALGLEAGTIDMVLTSPPYAMALPYIDTDRLSLLTLFGLGGTRRRPIEQTLIGSREISTGLRKRIEDTFNDDGTLPASCLHFVRDLHERVRRSDGAGFRKQNMPALIHRFLSDMQAVFIQLHRLCKAGAEAMVVIGDSRMTVDDRDVRIPSTDLVEDIAEACGFRRMERIDISVTTENLVHIKNAITENVVLRLRKDD
;
A
#
# COMPACT_ATOMS: atom_id res chain seq x y z
N MET A 1 17.06 -31.20 7.33
CA MET A 1 16.85 -30.21 6.26
C MET A 1 18.19 -29.90 5.60
N PRO A 2 18.21 -29.53 4.32
CA PRO A 2 19.43 -29.10 3.65
C PRO A 2 20.08 -27.93 4.41
N ASN A 3 21.41 -27.86 4.42
CA ASN A 3 22.13 -26.72 5.00
C ASN A 3 22.22 -25.54 4.03
N ASN A 4 21.93 -25.74 2.75
CA ASN A 4 21.91 -24.67 1.75
C ASN A 4 20.61 -23.86 1.85
N LEU A 5 20.73 -22.54 1.69
CA LEU A 5 19.62 -21.60 1.62
C LEU A 5 19.39 -21.17 0.15
N ASP A 6 19.10 -22.15 -0.71
CA ASP A 6 19.04 -22.01 -2.17
C ASP A 6 17.77 -21.33 -2.72
N GLN A 7 16.77 -21.09 -1.88
CA GLN A 7 15.53 -20.39 -2.26
C GLN A 7 15.61 -18.88 -2.06
N PHE A 8 16.62 -18.39 -1.34
CA PHE A 8 16.82 -16.97 -1.11
C PHE A 8 17.91 -16.43 -2.05
N ALA A 9 17.73 -15.21 -2.54
CA ALA A 9 18.68 -14.59 -3.44
C ALA A 9 20.04 -14.35 -2.72
N PRO A 10 21.19 -14.61 -3.37
CA PRO A 10 22.51 -14.49 -2.72
C PRO A 10 22.78 -13.10 -2.13
N ASP A 11 22.32 -12.04 -2.80
CA ASP A 11 22.44 -10.64 -2.36
C ASP A 11 21.56 -10.30 -1.14
N CYS A 12 20.62 -11.18 -0.78
CA CYS A 12 19.72 -11.01 0.36
C CYS A 12 20.18 -11.77 1.61
N MET A 13 21.26 -12.53 1.54
CA MET A 13 21.59 -13.51 2.58
C MET A 13 21.97 -12.87 3.91
N GLU A 14 22.67 -11.74 3.89
CA GLU A 14 22.95 -10.96 5.09
C GLU A 14 21.65 -10.51 5.77
N GLU A 15 20.69 -10.01 4.98
CA GLU A 15 19.40 -9.57 5.49
C GLU A 15 18.58 -10.76 6.04
N ILE A 16 18.59 -11.91 5.38
CA ILE A 16 17.95 -13.14 5.87
C ILE A 16 18.54 -13.56 7.23
N CYS A 17 19.87 -13.56 7.36
CA CYS A 17 20.54 -13.93 8.62
C CYS A 17 20.25 -12.95 9.76
N ASN A 18 20.03 -11.67 9.45
CA ASN A 18 19.68 -10.67 10.44
C ASN A 18 18.24 -10.83 10.95
N TRP A 19 17.29 -11.20 10.07
CA TRP A 19 15.87 -11.24 10.41
C TRP A 19 15.32 -12.62 10.77
N PHE A 20 16.07 -13.70 10.58
CA PHE A 20 15.63 -15.05 10.90
C PHE A 20 16.73 -15.82 11.63
N ALA A 21 16.35 -16.50 12.71
CA ALA A 21 17.24 -17.46 13.34
C ALA A 21 17.65 -18.55 12.34
N ALA A 22 18.86 -19.08 12.45
CA ALA A 22 19.37 -20.08 11.50
C ALA A 22 18.45 -21.32 11.34
N PRO A 23 17.85 -21.88 12.42
CA PRO A 23 16.85 -22.95 12.28
C PRO A 23 15.61 -22.53 11.50
N VAL A 24 15.12 -21.31 11.73
CA VAL A 24 13.96 -20.73 11.03
C VAL A 24 14.26 -20.54 9.55
N ALA A 25 15.40 -19.94 9.20
CA ALA A 25 15.79 -19.73 7.81
C ALA A 25 15.87 -21.06 7.03
N LYS A 26 16.39 -22.13 7.65
CA LYS A 26 16.43 -23.48 7.05
C LYS A 26 15.03 -24.07 6.83
N LYS A 27 14.12 -23.90 7.79
CA LYS A 27 12.71 -24.33 7.69
C LYS A 27 11.98 -23.59 6.58
N LEU A 28 12.13 -22.27 6.51
CA LEU A 28 11.54 -21.43 5.47
C LEU A 28 12.07 -21.81 4.09
N ASN A 29 13.39 -22.00 3.95
CA ASN A 29 14.01 -22.43 2.70
C ASN A 29 13.46 -23.77 2.23
N TRP A 30 13.39 -24.76 3.12
CA TRP A 30 12.85 -26.08 2.80
C TRP A 30 11.37 -26.00 2.39
N LEU A 31 10.56 -25.23 3.12
CA LEU A 31 9.15 -25.07 2.84
C LEU A 31 8.92 -24.42 1.46
N LEU A 32 9.62 -23.33 1.17
CA LEU A 32 9.51 -22.63 -0.10
C LEU A 32 9.97 -23.50 -1.28
N LYS A 33 11.04 -24.28 -1.08
CA LYS A 33 11.50 -25.27 -2.07
C LYS A 33 10.44 -26.33 -2.34
N THR A 34 9.81 -26.87 -1.29
CA THR A 34 8.73 -27.86 -1.40
C THR A 34 7.53 -27.29 -2.14
N ILE A 35 7.10 -26.06 -1.81
CA ILE A 35 6.00 -25.37 -2.49
C ILE A 35 6.33 -25.23 -3.98
N ARG A 36 7.49 -24.66 -4.33
CA ARG A 36 7.87 -24.37 -5.72
C ARG A 36 8.10 -25.63 -6.56
N ALA A 37 8.63 -26.69 -5.96
CA ALA A 37 8.83 -27.96 -6.65
C ALA A 37 7.53 -28.78 -6.81
N GLY A 38 6.58 -28.64 -5.87
CA GLY A 38 5.35 -29.44 -5.82
C GLY A 38 4.08 -28.76 -6.33
N SER A 39 4.15 -27.49 -6.77
CA SER A 39 2.99 -26.73 -7.23
C SER A 39 3.34 -25.74 -8.33
N GLU A 40 2.35 -25.32 -9.10
CA GLU A 40 2.46 -24.35 -10.20
C GLU A 40 1.20 -23.47 -10.31
N GLY A 41 1.32 -22.35 -11.03
CA GLY A 41 0.23 -21.39 -11.26
C GLY A 41 -0.47 -20.96 -9.97
N VAL A 42 -1.81 -20.87 -10.04
CA VAL A 42 -2.66 -20.40 -8.94
C VAL A 42 -2.50 -21.19 -7.64
N SER A 43 -2.14 -22.48 -7.73
CA SER A 43 -1.89 -23.31 -6.54
C SER A 43 -0.60 -22.90 -5.83
N ARG A 44 0.45 -22.56 -6.60
CA ARG A 44 1.70 -22.03 -6.04
C ARG A 44 1.45 -20.65 -5.43
N ASP A 45 0.76 -19.77 -6.15
CA ASP A 45 0.47 -18.41 -5.68
C ASP A 45 -0.28 -18.45 -4.35
N PHE A 46 -1.30 -19.33 -4.24
CA PHE A 46 -2.02 -19.54 -2.99
C PHE A 46 -1.10 -20.01 -1.86
N LEU A 47 -0.24 -21.01 -2.11
CA LEU A 47 0.68 -21.52 -1.09
C LEU A 47 1.75 -20.50 -0.68
N GLU A 48 2.26 -19.70 -1.62
CA GLU A 48 3.21 -18.61 -1.34
C GLU A 48 2.53 -17.47 -0.55
N VAL A 49 1.26 -17.17 -0.79
CA VAL A 49 0.46 -16.25 0.05
C VAL A 49 0.27 -16.79 1.47
N VAL A 50 -0.01 -18.09 1.62
CA VAL A 50 -0.08 -18.70 2.97
C VAL A 50 1.30 -18.65 3.65
N PHE A 51 2.38 -18.91 2.91
CA PHE A 51 3.74 -18.79 3.40
C PHE A 51 4.06 -17.37 3.85
N SER A 52 3.70 -16.34 3.08
CA SER A 52 3.95 -14.94 3.43
C SER A 52 3.26 -14.53 4.73
N SER A 53 2.07 -15.09 5.00
CA SER A 53 1.27 -14.75 6.19
C SER A 53 1.94 -15.10 7.52
N ILE A 54 2.88 -16.06 7.53
CA ILE A 54 3.58 -16.47 8.76
C ILE A 54 4.94 -15.79 8.94
N ILE A 55 5.43 -15.06 7.93
CA ILE A 55 6.82 -14.58 7.89
C ILE A 55 7.14 -13.65 9.06
N ARG A 56 6.25 -12.71 9.36
CA ARG A 56 6.47 -11.76 10.46
C ARG A 56 6.54 -12.49 11.80
N ASP A 57 5.64 -13.45 12.04
CA ASP A 57 5.54 -14.20 13.30
C ASP A 57 6.77 -15.06 13.60
N VAL A 58 7.44 -15.55 12.57
CA VAL A 58 8.67 -16.36 12.71
C VAL A 58 9.95 -15.55 12.55
N SER A 59 9.84 -14.26 12.23
CA SER A 59 10.99 -13.36 12.11
C SER A 59 11.40 -12.74 13.44
N GLN A 60 12.56 -12.08 13.45
CA GLN A 60 13.02 -11.27 14.56
C GLN A 60 12.30 -9.92 14.69
N GLN A 61 11.41 -9.56 13.77
CA GLN A 61 10.59 -8.35 13.93
C GLN A 61 9.53 -8.56 15.02
N GLU A 62 9.31 -7.54 15.84
CA GLU A 62 8.18 -7.47 16.78
C GLU A 62 6.84 -7.49 16.01
N PRO A 63 6.01 -8.55 16.13
CA PRO A 63 4.83 -8.70 15.28
C PRO A 63 3.78 -7.58 15.46
N SER A 64 3.69 -7.03 16.68
CA SER A 64 2.74 -5.99 17.05
C SER A 64 3.16 -4.56 16.65
N ASP A 65 4.39 -4.39 16.15
CA ASP A 65 4.94 -3.10 15.75
C ASP A 65 5.03 -3.00 14.21
N LEU A 66 4.37 -1.98 13.66
CA LEU A 66 4.47 -1.66 12.24
C LEU A 66 5.84 -1.10 11.86
N ARG A 67 6.64 -0.66 12.83
CA ARG A 67 8.00 -0.19 12.61
C ARG A 67 8.97 -1.36 12.53
N ILE A 68 10.11 -1.09 11.90
CA ILE A 68 11.22 -2.02 11.78
C ILE A 68 11.94 -2.14 13.14
N ARG A 69 11.38 -2.92 14.07
CA ARG A 69 11.99 -3.18 15.38
C ARG A 69 12.17 -4.65 15.64
N TYR A 70 13.31 -4.98 16.22
CA TYR A 70 13.58 -6.31 16.74
C TYR A 70 12.68 -6.59 17.95
N ARG A 71 12.37 -7.87 18.15
CA ARG A 71 11.83 -8.38 19.41
C ARG A 71 12.79 -8.05 20.55
N LYS A 72 12.23 -7.88 21.75
CA LYS A 72 13.05 -7.73 22.97
C LYS A 72 13.92 -8.96 23.22
N GLU A 73 13.33 -10.14 23.01
CA GLU A 73 14.02 -11.42 23.07
C GLU A 73 14.01 -12.01 21.66
N LEU A 74 15.21 -12.24 21.12
CA LEU A 74 15.35 -12.83 19.80
C LEU A 74 14.92 -14.30 19.82
N LEU A 75 14.32 -14.74 18.73
CA LEU A 75 13.98 -16.15 18.52
C LEU A 75 15.26 -16.94 18.25
N ASP A 76 15.44 -18.07 18.92
CA ASP A 76 16.43 -19.09 18.54
C ASP A 76 15.85 -20.06 17.50
N ASP A 77 14.53 -20.31 17.57
CA ASP A 77 13.78 -21.14 16.64
C ASP A 77 12.28 -20.77 16.66
N ALA A 78 11.51 -21.25 15.69
CA ALA A 78 10.06 -21.13 15.62
C ALA A 78 9.41 -22.38 14.96
N ASP A 79 8.15 -22.66 15.30
CA ASP A 79 7.36 -23.72 14.67
C ASP A 79 6.79 -23.30 13.31
N VAL A 80 7.70 -23.11 12.34
CA VAL A 80 7.38 -22.70 10.97
C VAL A 80 6.33 -23.62 10.32
N PHE A 81 6.46 -24.94 10.50
CA PHE A 81 5.56 -25.90 9.85
C PHE A 81 4.19 -25.96 10.52
N GLY A 82 4.14 -25.89 11.85
CA GLY A 82 2.87 -25.83 12.57
C GLY A 82 2.09 -24.58 12.21
N LEU A 83 2.74 -23.40 12.20
CA LEU A 83 2.13 -22.13 11.80
C LEU A 83 1.66 -22.14 10.35
N PHE A 84 2.49 -22.62 9.42
CA PHE A 84 2.10 -22.75 8.01
C PHE A 84 0.90 -23.66 7.85
N ARG A 85 0.90 -24.85 8.48
CA ARG A 85 -0.22 -25.79 8.42
C ARG A 85 -1.50 -25.18 8.97
N GLN A 86 -1.42 -24.47 10.09
CA GLN A 86 -2.57 -23.78 10.69
C GLN A 86 -3.15 -22.74 9.72
N GLN A 87 -2.29 -21.89 9.14
CA GLN A 87 -2.74 -20.89 8.16
C GLN A 87 -3.30 -21.54 6.89
N LEU A 88 -2.66 -22.61 6.39
CA LEU A 88 -3.15 -23.34 5.22
C LEU A 88 -4.55 -23.91 5.46
N THR A 89 -4.76 -24.60 6.60
CA THR A 89 -6.08 -25.12 6.96
C THR A 89 -7.12 -24.01 7.07
N LEU A 90 -6.76 -22.89 7.70
CA LEU A 90 -7.65 -21.74 7.81
C LEU A 90 -8.04 -21.17 6.44
N GLN A 91 -7.07 -20.84 5.59
CA GLN A 91 -7.35 -20.24 4.28
C GLN A 91 -8.07 -21.22 3.35
N PHE A 92 -7.69 -22.50 3.36
CA PHE A 92 -8.38 -23.53 2.60
C PHE A 92 -9.85 -23.67 3.03
N SER A 93 -10.14 -23.64 4.34
CA SER A 93 -11.52 -23.69 4.84
C SER A 93 -12.36 -22.49 4.38
N ARG A 94 -11.74 -21.31 4.20
CA ARG A 94 -12.42 -20.12 3.67
C ARG A 94 -12.76 -20.28 2.19
N ILE A 95 -11.82 -20.80 1.40
CA ILE A 95 -12.05 -21.11 -0.02
C ILE A 95 -13.15 -22.17 -0.16
N GLU A 96 -13.10 -23.22 0.65
CA GLU A 96 -14.10 -24.29 0.63
C GLU A 96 -15.49 -23.77 1.00
N LYS A 97 -15.60 -22.94 2.04
CA LYS A 97 -16.86 -22.28 2.43
C LYS A 97 -17.42 -21.42 1.30
N PHE A 98 -16.59 -20.59 0.67
CA PHE A 98 -16.99 -19.79 -0.49
C PHE A 98 -17.50 -20.69 -1.63
N TRP A 99 -16.75 -21.75 -1.95
CA TRP A 99 -17.13 -22.71 -3.00
C TRP A 99 -18.45 -23.43 -2.73
N LYS A 100 -18.78 -23.71 -1.47
CA LYS A 100 -20.05 -24.32 -1.08
C LYS A 100 -21.25 -23.40 -1.31
N VAL A 101 -21.07 -22.09 -1.14
CA VAL A 101 -22.18 -21.12 -1.20
C VAL A 101 -22.25 -20.32 -2.51
N ARG A 102 -21.20 -20.33 -3.33
CA ARG A 102 -21.14 -19.52 -4.58
C ARG A 102 -22.29 -19.77 -5.55
N GLY A 103 -22.89 -20.97 -5.54
CA GLY A 103 -24.02 -21.31 -6.39
C GLY A 103 -25.32 -20.56 -6.04
N HIS A 104 -25.39 -19.95 -4.85
CA HIS A 104 -26.50 -19.10 -4.41
C HIS A 104 -26.29 -17.63 -4.75
N ALA A 105 -25.18 -17.26 -5.40
CA ALA A 105 -24.96 -15.87 -5.79
C ALA A 105 -26.01 -15.45 -6.85
N PRO A 106 -26.62 -14.26 -6.71
CA PRO A 106 -27.63 -13.78 -7.67
C PRO A 106 -27.03 -13.48 -9.05
N ASN A 107 -25.71 -13.30 -9.13
CA ASN A 107 -24.97 -12.98 -10.34
C ASN A 107 -23.88 -14.02 -10.60
N ALA A 108 -23.57 -14.24 -11.88
CA ALA A 108 -22.46 -15.09 -12.28
C ALA A 108 -21.12 -14.49 -11.85
N PHE A 109 -20.16 -15.37 -11.51
CA PHE A 109 -18.78 -14.97 -11.29
C PHE A 109 -18.04 -14.94 -12.63
N TYR A 110 -17.33 -13.84 -12.87
CA TYR A 110 -16.47 -13.67 -14.03
C TYR A 110 -15.01 -13.93 -13.65
N PRO A 111 -14.16 -14.33 -14.61
CA PRO A 111 -12.72 -14.40 -14.39
C PRO A 111 -12.18 -13.05 -13.93
N ALA A 112 -11.26 -13.09 -12.96
CA ALA A 112 -10.54 -11.91 -12.50
C ALA A 112 -9.10 -11.93 -13.04
N SER A 113 -8.60 -10.76 -13.40
CA SER A 113 -7.21 -10.55 -13.81
C SER A 113 -6.53 -9.64 -12.80
N ALA A 114 -5.31 -9.99 -12.42
CA ALA A 114 -4.46 -9.17 -11.57
C ALA A 114 -3.13 -8.92 -12.28
N VAL A 115 -2.65 -7.68 -12.25
CA VAL A 115 -1.36 -7.29 -12.81
C VAL A 115 -0.61 -6.42 -11.83
N VAL A 116 0.72 -6.49 -11.89
CA VAL A 116 1.60 -5.54 -11.23
C VAL A 116 1.80 -4.37 -12.19
N GLY A 117 1.41 -3.17 -11.79
CA GLY A 117 1.54 -1.99 -12.63
C GLY A 117 1.33 -0.69 -11.87
N ASP A 118 1.65 0.41 -12.54
CA ASP A 118 1.49 1.77 -12.02
C ASP A 118 0.19 2.37 -12.55
N ASN A 119 -0.77 2.61 -11.66
CA ASN A 119 -2.11 3.09 -12.01
C ASN A 119 -2.14 4.57 -12.46
N ARG A 120 -1.00 5.27 -12.42
CA ARG A 120 -0.85 6.64 -12.97
C ARG A 120 -0.66 6.66 -14.49
N ILE A 121 -0.19 5.55 -15.09
CA ILE A 121 0.23 5.53 -16.50
C ILE A 121 -0.71 4.67 -17.36
N ALA A 122 -0.96 5.13 -18.58
CA ALA A 122 -1.84 4.44 -19.53
C ALA A 122 -1.37 3.03 -19.87
N ALA A 123 -0.05 2.84 -20.05
CA ALA A 123 0.56 1.56 -20.43
C ALA A 123 0.19 0.39 -19.50
N THR A 124 -0.04 0.66 -18.21
CA THR A 124 -0.50 -0.36 -17.26
C THR A 124 -1.86 -0.93 -17.64
N TYR A 125 -2.78 -0.06 -18.05
CA TYR A 125 -4.14 -0.44 -18.43
C TYR A 125 -4.19 -0.99 -19.85
N ASP A 126 -3.33 -0.51 -20.74
CA ASP A 126 -3.20 -1.04 -22.09
C ASP A 126 -2.70 -2.49 -22.05
N ALA A 127 -1.77 -2.81 -21.13
CA ALA A 127 -1.32 -4.19 -20.87
C ALA A 127 -2.43 -5.10 -20.29
N LEU A 128 -3.46 -4.51 -19.68
CA LEU A 128 -4.67 -5.22 -19.25
C LEU A 128 -5.71 -5.37 -20.38
N GLY A 129 -5.47 -4.79 -21.56
CA GLY A 129 -6.42 -4.76 -22.66
C GLY A 129 -7.63 -3.86 -22.38
N LEU A 130 -7.49 -2.86 -21.50
CA LEU A 130 -8.58 -1.95 -21.16
C LEU A 130 -8.58 -0.73 -22.08
N GLU A 131 -9.59 -0.67 -22.96
CA GLU A 131 -9.82 0.47 -23.83
C GLU A 131 -10.50 1.62 -23.08
N ALA A 132 -10.43 2.83 -23.65
CA ALA A 132 -11.13 3.98 -23.10
C ALA A 132 -12.66 3.76 -23.08
N GLY A 133 -13.32 4.21 -22.02
CA GLY A 133 -14.78 4.08 -21.90
C GLY A 133 -15.30 2.64 -21.80
N THR A 134 -14.54 1.73 -21.18
CA THR A 134 -14.93 0.31 -21.03
C THR A 134 -15.29 -0.09 -19.59
N ILE A 135 -14.90 0.73 -18.60
CA ILE A 135 -15.11 0.41 -17.19
C ILE A 135 -16.45 0.97 -16.68
N ASP A 136 -17.28 0.11 -16.11
CA ASP A 136 -18.57 0.46 -15.49
C ASP A 136 -18.42 0.97 -14.06
N MET A 137 -17.43 0.45 -13.32
CA MET A 137 -17.21 0.81 -11.93
C MET A 137 -15.74 0.63 -11.55
N VAL A 138 -15.22 1.57 -10.76
CA VAL A 138 -13.92 1.48 -10.09
C VAL A 138 -14.16 1.40 -8.59
N LEU A 139 -13.50 0.46 -7.92
CA LEU A 139 -13.40 0.42 -6.46
C LEU A 139 -11.91 0.38 -6.10
N THR A 140 -11.44 1.37 -5.34
CA THR A 140 -10.02 1.47 -4.99
C THR A 140 -9.82 2.09 -3.62
N SER A 141 -8.65 1.82 -3.02
CA SER A 141 -8.19 2.44 -1.79
C SER A 141 -6.73 2.89 -2.01
N PRO A 142 -6.49 4.13 -2.47
CA PRO A 142 -5.13 4.61 -2.67
C PRO A 142 -4.37 4.60 -1.34
N PRO A 143 -3.03 4.48 -1.36
CA PRO A 143 -2.22 4.66 -0.17
C PRO A 143 -2.55 6.01 0.46
N TYR A 144 -3.07 6.00 1.68
CA TYR A 144 -3.43 7.23 2.37
C TYR A 144 -2.18 8.08 2.56
N ALA A 145 -2.30 9.38 2.28
CA ALA A 145 -1.17 10.31 2.32
C ALA A 145 -0.36 10.10 3.60
N MET A 146 0.80 9.45 3.44
CA MET A 146 1.79 9.29 4.48
C MET A 146 1.32 8.49 5.73
N ALA A 147 0.21 7.74 5.69
CA ALA A 147 -0.36 7.12 6.89
C ALA A 147 0.38 5.85 7.34
N LEU A 148 0.83 5.00 6.40
CA LEU A 148 1.49 3.73 6.69
C LEU A 148 2.70 3.50 5.76
N PRO A 149 3.80 2.93 6.26
CA PRO A 149 4.91 2.53 5.41
C PRO A 149 4.63 1.14 4.81
N TYR A 150 3.90 1.11 3.69
CA TYR A 150 3.41 -0.14 3.06
C TYR A 150 4.56 -1.12 2.75
N ILE A 151 5.65 -0.65 2.12
CA ILE A 151 6.80 -1.52 1.80
C ILE A 151 7.50 -2.02 3.05
N ASP A 152 7.63 -1.20 4.10
CA ASP A 152 8.26 -1.64 5.36
C ASP A 152 7.45 -2.70 6.07
N THR A 153 6.11 -2.61 5.96
CA THR A 153 5.17 -3.55 6.58
C THR A 153 5.39 -4.95 6.00
N ASP A 154 5.51 -5.06 4.68
CA ASP A 154 5.64 -6.35 4.00
C ASP A 154 7.10 -6.71 3.65
N ARG A 155 8.09 -5.94 4.12
CA ARG A 155 9.49 -6.06 3.68
C ARG A 155 10.07 -7.47 3.78
N LEU A 156 9.71 -8.22 4.83
CA LEU A 156 10.22 -9.58 5.04
C LEU A 156 9.55 -10.60 4.13
N SER A 157 8.27 -10.40 3.80
CA SER A 157 7.59 -11.19 2.78
C SER A 157 8.16 -10.88 1.39
N LEU A 158 8.42 -9.61 1.08
CA LEU A 158 9.08 -9.19 -0.16
C LEU A 158 10.52 -9.74 -0.28
N LEU A 159 11.25 -9.76 0.83
CA LEU A 159 12.59 -10.35 0.93
C LEU A 159 12.58 -11.85 0.64
N THR A 160 11.69 -12.59 1.30
CA THR A 160 11.70 -14.06 1.28
C THR A 160 11.09 -14.64 0.01
N LEU A 161 10.03 -14.05 -0.53
CA LEU A 161 9.36 -14.54 -1.75
C LEU A 161 10.02 -14.02 -3.03
N PHE A 162 10.25 -12.71 -3.12
CA PHE A 162 10.68 -12.05 -4.35
C PHE A 162 12.18 -11.71 -4.35
N GLY A 163 12.89 -12.01 -3.27
CA GLY A 163 14.29 -11.65 -3.12
C GLY A 163 14.49 -10.13 -3.10
N LEU A 164 13.47 -9.33 -2.77
CA LEU A 164 13.64 -7.88 -2.77
C LEU A 164 14.33 -7.46 -1.48
N GLY A 165 15.66 -7.42 -1.48
CA GLY A 165 16.48 -6.85 -0.40
C GLY A 165 16.40 -5.32 -0.32
N GLY A 166 17.03 -4.72 0.69
CA GLY A 166 16.94 -3.27 0.96
C GLY A 166 17.21 -2.37 -0.25
N THR A 167 18.29 -2.65 -0.99
CA THR A 167 18.66 -1.90 -2.21
C THR A 167 17.61 -1.99 -3.31
N ARG A 168 16.95 -3.14 -3.47
CA ARG A 168 15.91 -3.37 -4.50
C ARG A 168 14.53 -2.86 -4.07
N ARG A 169 14.24 -2.82 -2.76
CA ARG A 169 12.99 -2.25 -2.23
C ARG A 169 12.96 -0.72 -2.26
N ARG A 170 14.10 -0.07 -2.02
CA ARG A 170 14.20 1.40 -1.98
C ARG A 170 13.59 2.11 -3.21
N PRO A 171 13.89 1.73 -4.48
CA PRO A 171 13.27 2.39 -5.62
C PRO A 171 11.75 2.17 -5.67
N ILE A 172 11.26 0.99 -5.27
CA ILE A 172 9.81 0.69 -5.20
C ILE A 172 9.15 1.61 -4.16
N GLU A 173 9.74 1.72 -2.97
CA GLU A 173 9.24 2.60 -1.92
C GLU A 173 9.19 4.07 -2.38
N GLN A 174 10.18 4.54 -3.14
CA GLN A 174 10.24 5.92 -3.61
C GLN A 174 9.19 6.25 -4.69
N THR A 175 8.75 5.26 -5.47
CA THR A 175 7.78 5.46 -6.56
C THR A 175 6.34 5.27 -6.14
N LEU A 176 6.07 4.66 -4.98
CA LEU A 176 4.70 4.48 -4.50
C LEU A 176 3.98 5.81 -4.25
N ILE A 177 2.71 5.84 -4.64
CA ILE A 177 1.78 6.89 -4.24
C ILE A 177 1.74 6.95 -2.72
N GLY A 178 1.81 8.16 -2.15
CA GLY A 178 1.81 8.34 -0.70
C GLY A 178 3.11 7.92 0.01
N SER A 179 4.18 7.61 -0.74
CA SER A 179 5.50 7.31 -0.21
C SER A 179 6.01 8.40 0.73
N ARG A 180 6.72 8.00 1.79
CA ARG A 180 7.34 8.91 2.76
C ARG A 180 8.72 9.38 2.38
N GLU A 181 9.31 8.76 1.37
CA GLU A 181 10.69 8.99 0.99
C GLU A 181 10.80 10.07 -0.07
N ILE A 182 11.62 11.08 0.21
CA ILE A 182 11.92 12.18 -0.70
C ILE A 182 13.36 12.66 -0.49
N SER A 183 14.12 12.74 -1.58
CA SER A 183 15.46 13.33 -1.53
C SER A 183 15.38 14.85 -1.45
N THR A 184 16.38 15.50 -0.85
CA THR A 184 16.44 16.97 -0.75
C THR A 184 16.34 17.65 -2.12
N GLY A 185 16.95 17.08 -3.15
CA GLY A 185 16.88 17.61 -4.52
C GLY A 185 15.50 17.46 -5.17
N LEU A 186 14.81 16.34 -4.93
CA LEU A 186 13.42 16.20 -5.40
C LEU A 186 12.48 17.13 -4.63
N ARG A 187 12.67 17.26 -3.31
CA ARG A 187 11.89 18.15 -2.46
C ARG A 187 11.91 19.59 -2.97
N LYS A 188 13.11 20.16 -3.18
CA LYS A 188 13.25 21.54 -3.68
C LYS A 188 12.56 21.75 -5.02
N ARG A 189 12.73 20.81 -5.96
CA ARG A 189 12.06 20.88 -7.27
C ARG A 189 10.53 20.89 -7.16
N ILE A 190 9.97 20.15 -6.20
CA ILE A 190 8.53 20.16 -5.95
C ILE A 190 8.11 21.46 -5.24
N GLU A 191 8.91 21.96 -4.30
CA GLU A 191 8.64 23.25 -3.64
C GLU A 191 8.59 24.41 -4.64
N ASP A 192 9.43 24.37 -5.69
CA ASP A 192 9.44 25.36 -6.77
C ASP A 192 8.13 25.37 -7.59
N THR A 193 7.37 24.26 -7.63
CA THR A 193 6.10 24.19 -8.36
C THR A 193 4.90 24.63 -7.53
N PHE A 194 5.07 24.97 -6.25
CA PHE A 194 3.95 25.34 -5.39
C PHE A 194 3.16 26.55 -5.90
N ASN A 195 3.80 27.44 -6.66
CA ASN A 195 3.16 28.63 -7.22
C ASN A 195 2.64 28.45 -8.66
N ASP A 196 2.74 27.24 -9.22
CA ASP A 196 2.22 26.93 -10.54
C ASP A 196 0.73 26.57 -10.48
N ASP A 197 -0.12 27.60 -10.64
CA ASP A 197 -1.57 27.50 -10.56
C ASP A 197 -2.22 26.61 -11.66
N GLY A 198 -1.44 26.10 -12.62
CA GLY A 198 -1.95 25.22 -13.69
C GLY A 198 -1.89 23.71 -13.37
N THR A 199 -1.26 23.32 -12.26
CA THR A 199 -0.90 21.90 -12.04
C THR A 199 -1.93 21.12 -11.22
N LEU A 200 -2.56 21.74 -10.23
CA LEU A 200 -3.49 21.11 -9.29
C LEU A 200 -4.68 22.06 -9.00
N PRO A 201 -5.81 21.55 -8.49
CA PRO A 201 -6.90 22.41 -8.04
C PRO A 201 -6.43 23.50 -7.07
N ALA A 202 -7.06 24.68 -7.11
CA ALA A 202 -6.65 25.83 -6.29
C ALA A 202 -6.70 25.52 -4.79
N SER A 203 -7.68 24.75 -4.32
CA SER A 203 -7.80 24.28 -2.93
C SER A 203 -6.61 23.41 -2.51
N CYS A 204 -6.17 22.52 -3.40
CA CYS A 204 -4.99 21.68 -3.21
C CYS A 204 -3.72 22.50 -3.04
N LEU A 205 -3.47 23.44 -3.97
CA LEU A 205 -2.30 24.32 -3.90
C LEU A 205 -2.37 25.24 -2.68
N HIS A 206 -3.56 25.75 -2.33
CA HIS A 206 -3.75 26.55 -1.13
C HIS A 206 -3.36 25.79 0.14
N PHE A 207 -3.82 24.54 0.28
CA PHE A 207 -3.46 23.69 1.42
C PHE A 207 -1.94 23.43 1.48
N VAL A 208 -1.32 23.11 0.34
CA VAL A 208 0.13 22.87 0.26
C VAL A 208 0.92 24.11 0.66
N ARG A 209 0.54 25.30 0.17
CA ARG A 209 1.18 26.59 0.47
C ARG A 209 1.03 26.95 1.95
N ASP A 210 -0.16 26.81 2.52
CA ASP A 210 -0.43 27.07 3.93
C ASP A 210 0.39 26.12 4.83
N LEU A 211 0.40 24.83 4.52
CA LEU A 211 1.22 23.86 5.26
C LEU A 211 2.71 24.19 5.16
N HIS A 212 3.19 24.56 3.97
CA HIS A 212 4.59 24.95 3.77
C HIS A 212 4.98 26.14 4.64
N GLU A 213 4.17 27.20 4.66
CA GLU A 213 4.44 28.37 5.49
C GLU A 213 4.40 28.03 6.99
N ARG A 214 3.44 27.22 7.44
CA ARG A 214 3.37 26.78 8.85
C ARG A 214 4.60 26.02 9.29
N VAL A 215 5.04 25.05 8.48
CA VAL A 215 6.18 24.20 8.80
C VAL A 215 7.50 24.98 8.69
N ARG A 216 7.62 25.90 7.73
CA ARG A 216 8.81 26.77 7.56
C ARG A 216 9.02 27.72 8.73
N ARG A 217 7.94 28.19 9.36
CA ARG A 217 7.97 29.11 10.52
C ARG A 217 8.15 28.40 11.87
N SER A 218 8.10 27.08 11.89
CA SER A 218 8.23 26.27 13.10
C SER A 218 9.69 25.95 13.38
N ASP A 219 10.20 26.45 14.50
CA ASP A 219 11.56 26.12 14.99
C ASP A 219 11.64 24.66 15.49
N GLY A 220 10.50 24.05 15.82
CA GLY A 220 10.38 22.65 16.25
C GLY A 220 10.13 21.64 15.12
N ALA A 221 9.99 22.10 13.88
CA ALA A 221 9.72 21.23 12.75
C ALA A 221 10.99 20.54 12.24
N GLY A 222 11.29 19.36 12.77
CA GLY A 222 12.37 18.51 12.27
C GLY A 222 12.21 18.09 10.80
N PHE A 223 13.27 17.54 10.20
CA PHE A 223 13.37 17.21 8.76
C PHE A 223 12.16 16.48 8.17
N ARG A 224 11.59 15.51 8.90
CA ARG A 224 10.39 14.78 8.45
C ARG A 224 9.17 15.70 8.26
N LYS A 225 8.97 16.67 9.16
CA LYS A 225 7.87 17.64 9.05
C LYS A 225 8.14 18.62 7.91
N GLN A 226 9.39 19.08 7.75
CA GLN A 226 9.83 19.95 6.65
C GLN A 226 9.56 19.35 5.26
N ASN A 227 9.59 18.02 5.14
CA ASN A 227 9.31 17.35 3.87
C ASN A 227 7.80 17.22 3.56
N MET A 228 6.92 17.40 4.55
CA MET A 228 5.49 17.11 4.40
C MET A 228 4.80 17.90 3.28
N PRO A 229 5.05 19.21 3.09
CA PRO A 229 4.41 19.96 1.99
C PRO A 229 4.72 19.34 0.61
N ALA A 230 5.99 19.02 0.34
CA ALA A 230 6.40 18.44 -0.93
C ALA A 230 5.87 17.01 -1.12
N LEU A 231 5.79 16.23 -0.03
CA LEU A 231 5.23 14.89 -0.04
C LEU A 231 3.72 14.89 -0.32
N ILE A 232 2.98 15.83 0.26
CA ILE A 232 1.55 16.01 0.00
C ILE A 232 1.35 16.49 -1.44
N HIS A 233 2.12 17.47 -1.91
CA HIS A 233 2.04 17.89 -3.31
C HIS A 233 2.27 16.71 -4.27
N ARG A 234 3.31 15.88 -4.03
CA ARG A 234 3.56 14.67 -4.84
C ARG A 234 2.36 13.73 -4.82
N PHE A 235 1.80 13.45 -3.64
CA PHE A 235 0.61 12.61 -3.52
C PHE A 235 -0.58 13.16 -4.32
N LEU A 236 -0.82 14.47 -4.27
CA LEU A 236 -1.91 15.10 -5.02
C LEU A 236 -1.68 15.02 -6.53
N SER A 237 -0.46 15.28 -7.01
CA SER A 237 -0.09 15.10 -8.42
C SER A 237 -0.23 13.65 -8.88
N ASP A 238 0.20 12.69 -8.06
CA ASP A 238 0.04 11.26 -8.33
C ASP A 238 -1.45 10.88 -8.43
N MET A 239 -2.28 11.34 -7.48
CA MET A 239 -3.71 11.08 -7.49
C MET A 239 -4.40 11.71 -8.70
N GLN A 240 -4.01 12.92 -9.11
CA GLN A 240 -4.52 13.54 -10.33
C GLN A 240 -4.19 12.68 -11.56
N ALA A 241 -2.97 12.16 -11.67
CA ALA A 241 -2.61 11.25 -12.75
C ALA A 241 -3.46 9.96 -12.73
N VAL A 242 -3.77 9.42 -11.55
CA VAL A 242 -4.70 8.30 -11.40
C VAL A 242 -6.10 8.68 -11.91
N PHE A 243 -6.67 9.80 -11.46
CA PHE A 243 -8.02 10.20 -11.89
C PHE A 243 -8.12 10.52 -13.38
N ILE A 244 -7.06 11.03 -14.00
CA ILE A 244 -7.00 11.18 -15.47
C ILE A 244 -7.15 9.82 -16.15
N GLN A 245 -6.48 8.78 -15.65
CA GLN A 245 -6.63 7.42 -16.21
C GLN A 245 -8.01 6.82 -15.90
N LEU A 246 -8.52 7.01 -14.69
CA LEU A 246 -9.88 6.55 -14.35
C LEU A 246 -10.92 7.21 -15.24
N HIS A 247 -10.84 8.53 -15.45
CA HIS A 247 -11.73 9.27 -16.33
C HIS A 247 -11.65 8.73 -17.77
N ARG A 248 -10.43 8.49 -18.30
CA ARG A 248 -10.24 7.89 -19.63
C ARG A 248 -10.94 6.53 -19.76
N LEU A 249 -10.78 5.67 -18.77
CA LEU A 249 -11.25 4.27 -18.81
C LEU A 249 -12.74 4.11 -18.50
N CYS A 250 -13.28 4.99 -17.66
CA CYS A 250 -14.68 4.94 -17.25
C CYS A 250 -15.63 5.28 -18.40
N LYS A 251 -16.74 4.55 -18.51
CA LYS A 251 -17.89 4.93 -19.35
C LYS A 251 -18.52 6.24 -18.84
N ALA A 252 -19.25 6.94 -19.70
CA ALA A 252 -20.17 7.97 -19.25
C ALA A 252 -21.14 7.39 -18.21
N GLY A 253 -21.32 8.07 -17.09
CA GLY A 253 -22.15 7.60 -15.97
C GLY A 253 -21.54 6.50 -15.10
N ALA A 254 -20.34 6.00 -15.40
CA ALA A 254 -19.65 5.02 -14.55
C ALA A 254 -19.29 5.60 -13.19
N GLU A 255 -19.23 4.73 -12.18
CA GLU A 255 -18.95 5.13 -10.81
C GLU A 255 -17.50 4.84 -10.41
N ALA A 256 -16.91 5.74 -9.63
CA ALA A 256 -15.64 5.50 -8.96
C ALA A 256 -15.85 5.63 -7.44
N MET A 257 -15.59 4.55 -6.72
CA MET A 257 -15.63 4.49 -5.27
C MET A 257 -14.20 4.46 -4.74
N VAL A 258 -13.80 5.53 -4.07
CA VAL A 258 -12.45 5.72 -3.53
C VAL A 258 -12.52 5.68 -2.01
N VAL A 259 -11.98 4.62 -1.41
CA VAL A 259 -11.84 4.50 0.04
C VAL A 259 -10.64 5.31 0.48
N ILE A 260 -10.90 6.41 1.16
CA ILE A 260 -9.86 7.33 1.64
C ILE A 260 -10.25 7.87 3.01
N GLY A 261 -9.25 8.30 3.77
CA GLY A 261 -9.45 8.86 5.09
C GLY A 261 -8.36 9.87 5.40
N ASP A 262 -8.67 10.74 6.34
CA ASP A 262 -7.80 11.84 6.69
C ASP A 262 -6.73 11.40 7.68
N SER A 263 -5.55 12.00 7.53
CA SER A 263 -4.44 11.81 8.46
C SER A 263 -4.20 13.07 9.29
N ARG A 264 -3.37 12.94 10.33
CA ARG A 264 -2.99 14.06 11.19
C ARG A 264 -1.48 14.08 11.39
N MET A 265 -0.93 15.27 11.50
CA MET A 265 0.43 15.50 11.93
C MET A 265 0.46 16.59 12.99
N THR A 266 1.56 16.69 13.73
CA THR A 266 1.74 17.76 14.72
C THR A 266 2.77 18.78 14.23
N VAL A 267 2.52 20.07 14.42
CA VAL A 267 3.48 21.17 14.22
C VAL A 267 3.39 22.05 15.48
N ASP A 268 4.50 22.27 16.17
CA ASP A 268 4.56 23.00 17.45
C ASP A 268 3.48 22.59 18.46
N ASP A 269 3.36 21.28 18.69
CA ASP A 269 2.37 20.66 19.59
C ASP A 269 0.89 20.95 19.25
N ARG A 270 0.63 21.42 18.02
CA ARG A 270 -0.72 21.58 17.47
C ARG A 270 -0.99 20.53 16.41
N ASP A 271 -2.18 19.93 16.48
CA ASP A 271 -2.66 19.01 15.46
C ASP A 271 -3.00 19.77 14.17
N VAL A 272 -2.49 19.24 13.07
CA VAL A 272 -2.79 19.67 11.70
C VAL A 272 -3.47 18.49 11.01
N ARG A 273 -4.74 18.66 10.67
CA ARG A 273 -5.50 17.72 9.82
C ARG A 273 -4.95 17.81 8.40
N ILE A 274 -4.69 16.66 7.80
CA ILE A 274 -4.43 16.51 6.37
C ILE A 274 -5.74 16.00 5.76
N PRO A 275 -6.54 16.89 5.13
CA PRO A 275 -7.88 16.58 4.67
C PRO A 275 -7.83 15.82 3.33
N SER A 276 -7.18 14.66 3.32
CA SER A 276 -6.97 13.86 2.10
C SER A 276 -8.28 13.55 1.37
N THR A 277 -9.38 13.34 2.10
CA THR A 277 -10.70 13.11 1.52
C THR A 277 -11.17 14.30 0.69
N ASP A 278 -11.10 15.50 1.26
CA ASP A 278 -11.52 16.74 0.61
C ASP A 278 -10.62 17.06 -0.61
N LEU A 279 -9.30 16.93 -0.44
CA LEU A 279 -8.35 17.22 -1.52
C LEU A 279 -8.45 16.26 -2.71
N VAL A 280 -8.69 14.97 -2.43
CA VAL A 280 -8.89 13.95 -3.49
C VAL A 280 -10.23 14.12 -4.19
N GLU A 281 -11.26 14.56 -3.49
CA GLU A 281 -12.54 14.95 -4.09
C GLU A 281 -12.36 16.10 -5.08
N ASP A 282 -11.67 17.18 -4.67
CA ASP A 282 -11.41 18.33 -5.55
C ASP A 282 -10.61 17.93 -6.80
N ILE A 283 -9.65 17.01 -6.67
CA ILE A 283 -8.91 16.46 -7.80
C ILE A 283 -9.83 15.67 -8.73
N ALA A 284 -10.68 14.81 -8.17
CA ALA A 284 -11.62 14.02 -8.97
C ALA A 284 -12.57 14.93 -9.76
N GLU A 285 -13.11 15.97 -9.12
CA GLU A 285 -13.97 16.96 -9.77
C GLU A 285 -13.25 17.70 -10.90
N ALA A 286 -12.03 18.15 -10.67
CA ALA A 286 -11.19 18.76 -11.72
C ALA A 286 -10.87 17.80 -12.87
N CYS A 287 -10.94 16.48 -12.66
CA CYS A 287 -10.71 15.45 -13.68
C CYS A 287 -12.00 14.99 -14.40
N GLY A 288 -13.14 15.65 -14.18
CA GLY A 288 -14.40 15.33 -14.89
C GLY A 288 -15.29 14.31 -14.18
N PHE A 289 -15.08 14.10 -12.88
CA PHE A 289 -16.04 13.38 -12.05
C PHE A 289 -16.95 14.37 -11.30
N ARG A 290 -18.08 13.86 -10.83
CA ARG A 290 -18.99 14.58 -9.94
C ARG A 290 -19.17 13.78 -8.65
N ARG A 291 -19.09 14.45 -7.51
CA ARG A 291 -19.41 13.84 -6.22
C ARG A 291 -20.87 13.47 -6.14
N MET A 292 -21.13 12.20 -5.79
CA MET A 292 -22.47 11.70 -5.51
C MET A 292 -22.74 11.70 -4.00
N GLU A 293 -21.88 11.07 -3.23
CA GLU A 293 -22.02 10.97 -1.77
C GLU A 293 -20.67 10.62 -1.09
N ARG A 294 -20.65 10.81 0.23
CA ARG A 294 -19.60 10.32 1.13
C ARG A 294 -20.23 9.30 2.07
N ILE A 295 -19.73 8.08 2.07
CA ILE A 295 -20.25 7.00 2.92
C ILE A 295 -19.25 6.78 4.05
N ASP A 296 -19.65 7.08 5.28
CA ASP A 296 -18.82 6.85 6.46
C ASP A 296 -18.61 5.35 6.68
N ILE A 297 -17.36 4.94 6.88
CA ILE A 297 -17.01 3.57 7.22
C ILE A 297 -16.13 3.52 8.46
N SER A 298 -16.39 2.53 9.31
CA SER A 298 -15.57 2.28 10.49
C SER A 298 -14.16 1.85 10.09
N VAL A 299 -13.14 2.47 10.70
CA VAL A 299 -11.76 2.01 10.58
C VAL A 299 -11.63 0.68 11.33
N THR A 300 -11.21 -0.39 10.66
CA THR A 300 -10.78 -1.60 11.36
C THR A 300 -9.48 -1.30 12.09
N THR A 301 -9.57 -1.02 13.40
CA THR A 301 -8.41 -0.91 14.28
C THR A 301 -7.87 -2.30 14.55
N GLU A 302 -6.98 -2.81 13.70
CA GLU A 302 -6.10 -3.90 14.11
C GLU A 302 -5.24 -3.40 15.28
N ASN A 303 -5.05 -4.23 16.32
CA ASN A 303 -4.36 -3.90 17.58
C ASN A 303 -2.88 -3.52 17.36
N LEU A 304 -2.60 -2.34 16.83
CA LEU A 304 -1.27 -1.90 16.44
C LEU A 304 -0.73 -0.85 17.41
N VAL A 305 0.47 -1.09 17.91
CA VAL A 305 1.17 -0.20 18.84
C VAL A 305 1.73 0.97 18.02
N HIS A 306 0.93 1.99 17.66
CA HIS A 306 1.32 3.36 17.21
C HIS A 306 0.15 4.15 16.53
N ILE A 307 -1.09 3.97 16.98
CA ILE A 307 -2.33 4.55 16.38
C ILE A 307 -2.46 6.08 16.53
N LYS A 308 -1.62 6.77 17.31
CA LYS A 308 -1.83 8.20 17.63
C LYS A 308 -1.99 9.14 16.41
N ASN A 309 -1.39 8.80 15.28
CA ASN A 309 -1.52 9.57 14.02
C ASN A 309 -2.24 8.77 12.90
N ALA A 310 -2.85 7.64 13.25
CA ALA A 310 -3.58 6.81 12.31
C ALA A 310 -4.91 7.46 11.95
N ILE A 311 -5.46 7.01 10.83
CA ILE A 311 -6.75 7.46 10.33
C ILE A 311 -7.82 7.10 11.34
N THR A 312 -8.61 8.10 11.73
CA THR A 312 -9.65 7.95 12.75
C THR A 312 -11.02 7.69 12.12
N GLU A 313 -11.20 8.11 10.88
CA GLU A 313 -12.41 7.97 10.08
C GLU A 313 -12.01 7.68 8.63
N ASN A 314 -12.60 6.64 8.04
CA ASN A 314 -12.49 6.36 6.62
C ASN A 314 -13.83 6.68 5.96
N VAL A 315 -13.79 7.15 4.72
CA VAL A 315 -14.95 7.46 3.91
C VAL A 315 -14.81 6.74 2.58
N VAL A 316 -15.91 6.21 2.07
CA VAL A 316 -16.03 5.86 0.65
C VAL A 316 -16.53 7.11 -0.08
N LEU A 317 -15.63 7.73 -0.84
CA LEU A 317 -15.98 8.81 -1.74
C LEU A 317 -16.59 8.20 -3.01
N ARG A 318 -17.90 8.36 -3.20
CA ARG A 318 -18.62 7.89 -4.39
C ARG A 318 -18.71 9.01 -5.41
N LEU A 319 -18.11 8.78 -6.55
CA LEU A 319 -17.99 9.70 -7.68
C LEU A 319 -18.70 9.09 -8.89
N ARG A 320 -19.19 9.94 -9.79
CA ARG A 320 -19.72 9.53 -11.09
C ARG A 320 -19.03 10.31 -12.19
N LYS A 321 -18.61 9.63 -13.26
CA LYS A 321 -18.13 10.32 -14.45
C LYS A 321 -19.31 11.01 -15.13
N ASP A 322 -19.16 12.30 -15.42
CA ASP A 322 -20.18 13.05 -16.16
C ASP A 322 -20.25 12.57 -17.62
N ASP A 323 -21.36 12.87 -18.29
CA ASP A 323 -21.61 12.43 -19.67
C ASP A 323 -20.73 13.16 -20.70
#